data_AF-A0A7X7ST37-F1
#
_entry.id   AF-A0A7X7ST37-F1
#
_cell.length_a   1.000
_cell.length_b   1.000
_cell.length_c   1.000
_cell.angle_alpha   90.00
_cell.angle_beta   90.00
_cell.angle_gamma   90.00
#
_symmetry.space_group_name_H-M   'P 1'
#
loop_
_entity.id
_entity.type
_entity.pdbx_description
1 polymer ?
#
loop_
_entity_poly.entity_id
_entity_poly.type
_entity_poly.pdbx_seq_one_letter_code
_entity_poly.pdbx_strand_id
1 'polypeptide(L)'
;MKDKYLHTLRKVLEEHQALANDIDDILNDYEQLYNDALASGKTDDEVWHILGDPKEVAKDLIDTIHLKKEKDIKTKIVASMPFISLIIFFLLGFTKNLWHPGWLVFLMIPISAILFETKLKDGIVGIMPFISVITFLILGWGYDLWHPGWVVFFAIPIVAIIVNVDLKDIPVSLSPFIATIVFIILGVQYELWHPGWLVFLIIPMIGTLYHKNKVQVLVLELSYILAISFYLYVGYTYDKWYLGAIGFILPFSFSIIFGVIKITVDIRNDKKARIFVGLVLAIIFLFFALGFGLHGWVWAWQVLLLIPMAAIIIYDKLRFTSLMPFISVILFFSIGYFFTLFHLSWLAFLLIPLVAVIENA
;
A
#
# COMPACT_ATOMS: atom_id res chain seq x y z
N MET A 1 54.76 20.66 6.98
CA MET A 1 53.50 20.91 7.70
C MET A 1 52.55 19.71 7.73
N LYS A 2 52.77 18.72 6.87
CA LYS A 2 52.09 17.41 6.85
C LYS A 2 51.81 16.79 8.22
N ASP A 3 52.82 16.55 9.05
CA ASP A 3 52.64 15.86 10.35
C ASP A 3 51.70 16.62 11.28
N LYS A 4 51.74 17.95 11.25
CA LYS A 4 50.85 18.82 12.03
C LYS A 4 49.41 18.73 11.54
N TYR A 5 49.21 18.64 10.22
CA TYR A 5 47.89 18.46 9.61
C TYR A 5 47.30 17.10 10.03
N LEU A 6 48.02 16.01 9.81
CA LEU A 6 47.59 14.65 10.13
C LEU A 6 47.36 14.45 11.63
N HIS A 7 48.21 15.02 12.49
CA HIS A 7 48.01 14.99 13.94
C HIS A 7 46.73 15.71 14.36
N THR A 8 46.42 16.86 13.73
CA THR A 8 45.20 17.62 14.04
C THR A 8 43.96 16.85 13.58
N LEU A 9 44.00 16.27 12.38
CA LEU A 9 42.94 15.42 11.84
C LEU A 9 42.69 14.20 12.76
N ARG A 10 43.76 13.47 13.15
CA ARG A 10 43.68 12.35 14.10
C ARG A 10 43.02 12.75 15.41
N LYS A 11 43.47 13.85 16.02
CA LYS A 11 42.96 14.30 17.32
C LYS A 11 41.45 14.58 17.27
N VAL A 12 40.98 15.25 16.21
CA VAL A 12 39.55 15.57 16.06
C VAL A 12 38.71 14.31 15.81
N LEU A 13 39.22 13.35 15.03
CA LEU A 13 38.56 12.06 14.80
C LEU A 13 38.48 11.21 16.09
N GLU A 14 39.55 11.20 16.89
CA GLU A 14 39.59 10.51 18.20
C GLU A 14 38.64 11.15 19.22
N GLU A 15 38.59 12.49 19.29
CA GLU A 15 37.67 13.23 20.17
C GLU A 15 36.19 12.92 19.86
N HIS A 16 35.86 12.57 18.62
CA HIS A 16 34.51 12.20 18.18
C HIS A 16 34.27 10.68 18.11
N GLN A 17 35.10 9.87 18.78
CA GLN A 17 34.92 8.43 18.93
C GLN A 17 34.87 7.63 17.61
N ALA A 18 35.60 8.07 16.58
CA ALA A 18 35.80 7.25 15.38
C ALA A 18 36.55 5.94 15.74
N LEU A 19 36.26 4.84 15.05
CA LEU A 19 36.94 3.57 15.27
C LEU A 19 38.40 3.69 14.83
N ALA A 20 39.34 3.11 15.59
CA ALA A 20 40.77 3.19 15.29
C ALA A 20 41.13 2.79 13.85
N ASN A 21 40.47 1.76 13.31
CA ASN A 21 40.68 1.33 11.92
C ASN A 21 40.21 2.39 10.90
N ASP A 22 39.05 3.02 11.11
CA ASP A 22 38.56 4.08 10.20
C ASP A 22 39.47 5.32 10.28
N ILE A 23 40.03 5.62 11.45
CA ILE A 23 40.99 6.71 11.65
C ILE A 23 42.26 6.45 10.84
N ASP A 24 42.83 5.24 10.95
CA ASP A 24 44.07 4.91 10.25
C ASP A 24 43.88 4.86 8.72
N ASP A 25 42.74 4.34 8.23
CA ASP A 25 42.41 4.36 6.81
C ASP A 25 42.33 5.81 6.28
N ILE A 26 41.61 6.69 6.98
CA ILE A 26 41.47 8.10 6.61
C ILE A 26 42.82 8.83 6.62
N LEU A 27 43.65 8.57 7.64
CA LEU A 27 44.95 9.21 7.73
C LEU A 27 45.89 8.76 6.62
N ASN A 28 45.85 7.48 6.23
CA ASN A 28 46.60 6.96 5.09
C ASN A 28 46.16 7.62 3.78
N ASP A 29 44.85 7.76 3.55
CA ASP A 29 44.30 8.42 2.37
C ASP A 29 44.75 9.90 2.29
N TYR A 30 44.64 10.63 3.41
CA TYR A 30 45.06 12.04 3.46
C TYR A 30 46.58 12.21 3.40
N GLU A 31 47.35 11.27 3.94
CA GLU A 31 48.80 11.23 3.79
C GLU A 31 49.20 11.08 2.31
N GLN A 32 48.54 10.18 1.59
CA GLN A 32 48.78 9.97 0.16
C GLN A 32 48.43 11.23 -0.65
N LEU A 33 47.25 11.83 -0.40
CA LEU A 33 46.85 13.08 -1.05
C LEU A 33 47.85 14.22 -0.79
N TYR A 34 48.36 14.32 0.43
CA TYR A 34 49.37 15.32 0.78
C TYR A 34 50.68 15.11 0.01
N ASN A 35 51.14 13.85 -0.05
CA ASN A 35 52.36 13.48 -0.78
C ASN A 35 52.24 13.75 -2.28
N ASP A 36 51.10 13.41 -2.88
CA ASP A 36 50.83 13.62 -4.31
C ASP A 36 50.79 15.12 -4.66
N ALA A 37 50.22 15.94 -3.77
CA ALA A 37 50.19 17.39 -3.95
C ALA A 37 51.60 18.00 -3.89
N LEU A 38 52.45 17.56 -2.95
CA LEU A 38 53.86 17.96 -2.91
C LEU A 38 54.62 17.52 -4.17
N ALA A 39 54.41 16.29 -4.63
CA ALA A 39 55.04 15.76 -5.84
C ALA A 39 54.65 16.54 -7.10
N SER A 40 53.45 17.15 -7.12
CA SER A 40 53.00 18.04 -8.19
C SER A 40 53.63 19.45 -8.17
N GLY A 41 54.55 19.72 -7.24
CA GLY A 41 55.27 20.99 -7.12
C GLY A 41 54.57 22.06 -6.30
N LYS A 42 53.53 21.70 -5.53
CA LYS A 42 52.80 22.62 -4.65
C LYS A 42 53.53 22.83 -3.33
N THR A 43 53.39 24.01 -2.75
CA THR A 43 53.95 24.32 -1.43
C THR A 43 53.02 23.83 -0.30
N ASP A 44 53.54 23.57 0.90
CA ASP A 44 52.75 23.11 2.06
C ASP A 44 51.50 23.99 2.35
N ASP A 45 51.60 25.32 2.13
CA ASP A 45 50.50 26.26 2.31
C ASP A 45 49.40 26.08 1.24
N GLU A 46 49.79 25.83 0.00
CA GLU A 46 48.85 25.52 -1.08
C GLU A 46 48.16 24.18 -0.87
N VAL A 47 48.88 23.18 -0.37
CA VAL A 47 48.30 21.87 0.00
C VAL A 47 47.28 22.04 1.12
N TRP A 48 47.55 22.88 2.11
CA TRP A 48 46.60 23.20 3.19
C TRP A 48 45.32 23.83 2.64
N HIS A 49 45.42 24.75 1.68
CA HIS A 49 44.26 25.33 1.03
C HIS A 49 43.46 24.35 0.16
N ILE A 50 44.12 23.34 -0.42
CA ILE A 50 43.49 22.34 -1.28
C ILE A 50 42.76 21.27 -0.47
N LEU A 51 43.37 20.79 0.61
CA LEU A 51 42.79 19.77 1.48
C LEU A 51 41.75 20.36 2.46
N GLY A 52 41.82 21.66 2.75
CA GLY A 52 40.90 22.35 3.66
C GLY A 52 41.41 22.39 5.11
N ASP A 53 40.63 22.99 6.02
CA ASP A 53 40.96 22.93 7.45
C ASP A 53 40.76 21.49 7.96
N PRO A 54 41.78 20.85 8.56
CA PRO A 54 41.67 19.49 9.09
C PRO A 54 40.50 19.31 10.08
N LYS A 55 40.05 20.37 10.75
CA LYS A 55 38.87 20.31 11.64
C LYS A 55 37.55 20.19 10.89
N GLU A 56 37.38 20.95 9.81
CA GLU A 56 36.15 20.89 8.98
C GLU A 56 36.09 19.57 8.23
N VAL A 57 37.22 19.15 7.65
CA VAL A 57 37.38 17.85 7.00
C VAL A 57 37.04 16.70 7.95
N ALA A 58 37.56 16.72 9.18
CA ALA A 58 37.24 15.70 10.17
C ALA A 58 35.73 15.61 10.43
N LYS A 59 35.06 16.75 10.54
CA LYS A 59 33.63 16.83 10.82
C LYS A 59 32.79 16.20 9.70
N ASP A 60 33.09 16.50 8.45
CA ASP A 60 32.41 15.93 7.29
C ASP A 60 32.64 14.42 7.16
N LEU A 61 33.86 13.97 7.50
CA LEU A 61 34.20 12.55 7.52
C LEU A 61 33.50 11.81 8.66
N ILE A 62 33.39 12.39 9.85
CA ILE A 62 32.67 11.82 10.99
C ILE A 62 31.22 11.52 10.62
N ASP A 63 30.54 12.48 10.00
CA ASP A 63 29.16 12.30 9.53
C ASP A 63 29.06 11.13 8.54
N THR A 64 30.03 11.03 7.62
CA THR A 64 30.10 9.94 6.63
C THR A 64 30.37 8.56 7.27
N ILE A 65 31.27 8.48 8.25
CA ILE A 65 31.60 7.25 8.99
C ILE A 65 30.39 6.77 9.78
N HIS A 66 29.70 7.68 10.49
CA HIS A 66 28.49 7.34 11.25
C HIS A 66 27.39 6.78 10.33
N LEU A 67 27.15 7.41 9.18
CA LEU A 67 26.19 6.91 8.18
C LEU A 67 26.55 5.51 7.66
N LYS A 68 27.84 5.26 7.37
CA LYS A 68 28.33 3.95 6.92
C LYS A 68 28.12 2.88 8.00
N LYS A 69 28.45 3.18 9.26
CA LYS A 69 28.31 2.26 10.40
C LYS A 69 26.84 1.94 10.70
N GLU A 70 25.95 2.93 10.66
CA GLU A 70 24.52 2.72 10.86
C GLU A 70 23.94 1.77 9.80
N LYS A 71 24.35 1.95 8.54
CA LYS A 71 23.95 1.05 7.43
C LYS A 71 24.44 -0.37 7.64
N ASP A 72 25.70 -0.56 8.05
CA ASP A 72 26.28 -1.87 8.31
C ASP A 72 25.57 -2.63 9.45
N ILE A 73 25.24 -1.93 10.55
CA ILE A 73 24.48 -2.52 11.67
C ILE A 73 23.09 -2.96 11.20
N LYS A 74 22.37 -2.11 10.46
CA LYS A 74 21.04 -2.43 9.92
C LYS A 74 21.08 -3.68 9.04
N THR A 75 22.06 -3.77 8.12
CA THR A 75 22.22 -4.95 7.26
C THR A 75 22.56 -6.22 8.05
N LYS A 76 23.42 -6.13 9.07
CA LYS A 76 23.72 -7.28 9.95
C LYS A 76 22.50 -7.79 10.70
N ILE A 77 21.65 -6.88 11.20
CA ILE A 77 20.39 -7.24 11.87
C ILE A 77 19.48 -7.99 10.91
N VAL A 78 19.26 -7.48 9.69
CA VAL A 78 18.42 -8.12 8.66
C VAL A 78 18.94 -9.52 8.32
N ALA A 79 20.26 -9.67 8.11
CA ALA A 79 20.89 -10.96 7.81
C ALA A 79 20.74 -12.00 8.94
N SER A 80 20.62 -11.55 10.19
CA SER A 80 20.46 -12.43 11.36
C SER A 80 19.02 -12.90 11.60
N MET A 81 18.02 -12.24 11.01
CA MET A 81 16.60 -12.52 11.28
C MET A 81 16.14 -13.94 10.97
N PRO A 82 16.59 -14.63 9.90
CA PRO A 82 16.21 -16.03 9.67
C PRO A 82 16.58 -16.94 10.84
N PHE A 83 17.77 -16.75 11.42
CA PHE A 83 18.24 -17.53 12.57
C PHE A 83 17.47 -17.20 13.83
N ILE A 84 17.24 -15.92 14.11
CA ILE A 84 16.43 -15.48 15.25
C ILE A 84 15.01 -16.04 15.15
N SER A 85 14.41 -15.95 13.96
CA SER A 85 13.05 -16.47 13.70
C SER A 85 12.98 -17.98 13.91
N LEU A 86 13.99 -18.72 13.44
CA LEU A 86 14.09 -20.17 13.60
C LEU A 86 14.20 -20.57 15.09
N ILE A 87 15.04 -19.88 15.86
CA ILE A 87 15.22 -20.14 17.29
C ILE A 87 13.90 -19.92 18.03
N ILE A 88 13.23 -18.79 17.78
CA ILE A 88 11.94 -18.47 18.40
C ILE A 88 10.88 -19.50 17.99
N PHE A 89 10.82 -19.89 16.71
CA PHE A 89 9.88 -20.91 16.21
C PHE A 89 10.04 -22.24 16.96
N PHE A 90 11.26 -22.76 17.08
CA PHE A 90 11.51 -23.99 17.83
C PHE A 90 11.22 -23.84 19.31
N LEU A 91 11.55 -22.70 19.92
CA LEU A 91 11.26 -22.45 21.33
C LEU A 91 9.75 -22.47 21.58
N LEU A 92 8.94 -21.81 20.73
CA LEU A 92 7.48 -21.85 20.80
C LEU A 92 6.91 -23.26 20.57
N GLY A 93 7.47 -24.00 19.61
CA GLY A 93 7.08 -25.37 19.30
C GLY A 93 7.37 -26.34 20.44
N PHE A 94 8.57 -26.34 21.00
CA PHE A 94 8.95 -27.28 22.04
C PHE A 94 8.40 -26.93 23.43
N THR A 95 8.30 -25.64 23.78
CA THR A 95 7.84 -25.24 25.13
C THR A 95 6.32 -25.18 25.25
N LYS A 96 5.62 -24.77 24.18
CA LYS A 96 4.17 -24.50 24.22
C LYS A 96 3.37 -25.30 23.18
N ASN A 97 4.01 -26.18 22.40
CA ASN A 97 3.38 -26.90 21.29
C ASN A 97 2.73 -25.98 20.24
N LEU A 98 3.21 -24.73 20.13
CA LEU A 98 2.66 -23.68 19.28
C LEU A 98 3.23 -23.71 17.86
N TRP A 99 3.26 -24.89 17.23
CA TRP A 99 3.77 -25.05 15.86
C TRP A 99 2.93 -24.29 14.83
N HIS A 100 1.61 -24.34 14.99
CA HIS A 100 0.65 -23.78 14.04
C HIS A 100 0.54 -22.25 14.05
N PRO A 101 0.64 -21.53 15.17
CA PRO A 101 0.82 -20.08 15.13
C PRO A 101 2.30 -19.68 15.08
N GLY A 102 3.22 -20.57 15.45
CA GLY A 102 4.65 -20.28 15.54
C GLY A 102 5.29 -19.87 14.23
N TRP A 103 4.79 -20.36 13.08
CA TRP A 103 5.36 -19.98 11.78
C TRP A 103 5.22 -18.48 11.48
N LEU A 104 4.31 -17.75 12.15
CA LEU A 104 4.17 -16.29 12.00
C LEU A 104 5.44 -15.53 12.36
N VAL A 105 6.30 -16.12 13.19
CA VAL A 105 7.60 -15.54 13.54
C VAL A 105 8.47 -15.34 12.29
N PHE A 106 8.32 -16.17 11.24
CA PHE A 106 9.08 -15.99 10.00
C PHE A 106 8.72 -14.69 9.26
N LEU A 107 7.59 -14.04 9.56
CA LEU A 107 7.28 -12.71 9.06
C LEU A 107 8.26 -11.64 9.58
N MET A 108 8.99 -11.90 10.67
CA MET A 108 10.07 -11.01 11.14
C MET A 108 11.17 -10.82 10.08
N ILE A 109 11.39 -11.80 9.19
CA ILE A 109 12.40 -11.71 8.13
C ILE A 109 12.07 -10.55 7.17
N PRO A 110 10.95 -10.57 6.42
CA PRO A 110 10.62 -9.45 5.53
C PRO A 110 10.29 -8.15 6.28
N ILE A 111 9.68 -8.21 7.48
CA ILE A 111 9.42 -7.00 8.28
C ILE A 111 10.73 -6.26 8.61
N SER A 112 11.77 -7.00 9.04
CA SER A 112 13.06 -6.39 9.38
C SER A 112 13.73 -5.75 8.17
N ALA A 113 13.76 -6.45 7.03
CA ALA A 113 14.30 -5.92 5.78
C ALA A 113 13.62 -4.60 5.42
N ILE A 114 12.28 -4.57 5.44
CA ILE A 114 11.52 -3.36 5.13
C ILE A 114 11.83 -2.24 6.15
N LEU A 115 11.81 -2.53 7.44
CA LEU A 115 11.99 -1.53 8.49
C LEU A 115 13.39 -0.90 8.47
N PHE A 116 14.42 -1.69 8.15
CA PHE A 116 15.81 -1.26 8.26
C PHE A 116 16.43 -0.83 6.91
N GLU A 117 15.90 -1.26 5.77
CA GLU A 117 16.47 -0.94 4.44
C GLU A 117 15.68 0.13 3.67
N THR A 118 14.43 0.40 4.06
CA THR A 118 13.59 1.40 3.38
C THR A 118 13.47 2.69 4.17
N LYS A 119 13.05 3.78 3.50
CA LYS A 119 12.74 5.05 4.17
C LYS A 119 11.52 4.85 5.07
N LEU A 120 11.47 5.57 6.19
CA LEU A 120 10.39 5.44 7.19
C LEU A 120 8.97 5.43 6.57
N LYS A 121 8.71 6.35 5.63
CA LYS A 121 7.40 6.46 4.94
C LYS A 121 7.06 5.20 4.14
N ASP A 122 8.00 4.76 3.31
CA ASP A 122 7.83 3.57 2.47
C ASP A 122 7.77 2.29 3.31
N GLY A 123 8.54 2.25 4.39
CA GLY A 123 8.57 1.15 5.35
C GLY A 123 7.26 0.97 6.10
N ILE A 124 6.62 2.06 6.54
CA ILE A 124 5.29 2.02 7.17
C ILE A 124 4.28 1.36 6.21
N VAL A 125 4.25 1.78 4.94
CA VAL A 125 3.35 1.19 3.94
C VAL A 125 3.69 -0.28 3.68
N GLY A 126 4.98 -0.61 3.57
CA GLY A 126 5.47 -1.96 3.30
C GLY A 126 5.19 -2.97 4.43
N ILE A 127 5.10 -2.52 5.68
CA ILE A 127 4.82 -3.40 6.83
C ILE A 127 3.32 -3.69 6.99
N MET A 128 2.43 -2.86 6.43
CA MET A 128 0.97 -3.01 6.59
C MET A 128 0.42 -4.39 6.21
N PRO A 129 0.83 -5.05 5.10
CA PRO A 129 0.35 -6.39 4.78
C PRO A 129 0.62 -7.40 5.89
N PHE A 130 1.79 -7.32 6.55
CA PHE A 130 2.15 -8.22 7.64
C PHE A 130 1.33 -7.96 8.89
N ILE A 131 1.13 -6.67 9.24
CA ILE A 131 0.28 -6.28 10.36
C ILE A 131 -1.16 -6.75 10.11
N SER A 132 -1.71 -6.52 8.91
CA SER A 132 -3.04 -6.98 8.54
C SER A 132 -3.18 -8.50 8.64
N VAL A 133 -2.20 -9.29 8.18
CA VAL A 133 -2.22 -10.76 8.31
C VAL A 133 -2.21 -11.19 9.78
N ILE A 134 -1.33 -10.61 10.60
CA ILE A 134 -1.24 -10.94 12.03
C ILE A 134 -2.56 -10.61 12.73
N THR A 135 -3.10 -9.41 12.51
CA THR A 135 -4.39 -9.00 13.09
C THR A 135 -5.53 -9.89 12.59
N PHE A 136 -5.57 -10.22 11.30
CA PHE A 136 -6.58 -11.11 10.72
C PHE A 136 -6.59 -12.48 11.41
N LEU A 137 -5.42 -13.06 11.65
CA LEU A 137 -5.28 -14.37 12.30
C LEU A 137 -5.63 -14.32 13.79
N ILE A 138 -5.28 -13.24 14.49
CA ILE A 138 -5.70 -13.03 15.89
C ILE A 138 -7.23 -12.90 15.98
N LEU A 139 -7.85 -12.15 15.07
CA LEU A 139 -9.31 -12.03 14.99
C LEU A 139 -9.99 -13.37 14.67
N GLY A 140 -9.42 -14.14 13.75
CA GLY A 140 -9.92 -15.44 13.35
C GLY A 140 -9.81 -16.50 14.46
N TRP A 141 -8.62 -16.72 15.01
CA TRP A 141 -8.44 -17.74 16.05
C TRP A 141 -8.94 -17.31 17.43
N GLY A 142 -8.83 -16.02 17.77
CA GLY A 142 -9.21 -15.50 19.09
C GLY A 142 -10.70 -15.23 19.24
N TYR A 143 -11.37 -14.79 18.17
CA TYR A 143 -12.75 -14.29 18.23
C TYR A 143 -13.69 -14.92 17.18
N ASP A 144 -13.21 -15.87 16.36
CA ASP A 144 -13.96 -16.48 15.24
C ASP A 144 -14.45 -15.46 14.18
N LEU A 145 -13.79 -14.30 14.11
CA LEU A 145 -14.17 -13.19 13.24
C LEU A 145 -13.54 -13.32 11.84
N TRP A 146 -13.60 -14.49 11.21
CA TRP A 146 -13.05 -14.69 9.86
C TRP A 146 -13.78 -13.87 8.78
N HIS A 147 -15.11 -13.77 8.91
CA HIS A 147 -15.98 -13.16 7.90
C HIS A 147 -16.10 -11.63 7.93
N PRO A 148 -15.95 -10.93 9.08
CA PRO A 148 -15.70 -9.49 9.10
C PRO A 148 -14.20 -9.14 9.22
N GLY A 149 -13.37 -10.09 9.65
CA GLY A 149 -11.96 -9.83 9.94
C GLY A 149 -11.14 -9.40 8.73
N TRP A 150 -11.52 -9.77 7.51
CA TRP A 150 -10.81 -9.37 6.30
C TRP A 150 -10.78 -7.85 6.10
N VAL A 151 -11.66 -7.08 6.75
CA VAL A 151 -11.65 -5.61 6.71
C VAL A 151 -10.31 -5.02 7.17
N VAL A 152 -9.53 -5.75 7.99
CA VAL A 152 -8.18 -5.32 8.40
C VAL A 152 -7.21 -5.17 7.23
N PHE A 153 -7.45 -5.82 6.09
CA PHE A 153 -6.65 -5.65 4.88
C PHE A 153 -6.84 -4.26 4.24
N PHE A 154 -7.90 -3.52 4.58
CA PHE A 154 -8.03 -2.11 4.17
C PHE A 154 -7.00 -1.20 4.83
N ALA A 155 -6.35 -1.61 5.92
CA ALA A 155 -5.23 -0.85 6.49
C ALA A 155 -4.12 -0.62 5.45
N ILE A 156 -3.90 -1.56 4.52
CA ILE A 156 -2.88 -1.46 3.48
C ILE A 156 -3.12 -0.24 2.57
N PRO A 157 -4.23 -0.14 1.82
CA PRO A 157 -4.49 1.03 0.98
C PRO A 157 -4.75 2.30 1.80
N ILE A 158 -5.38 2.23 2.99
CA ILE A 158 -5.64 3.41 3.82
C ILE A 158 -4.34 4.09 4.24
N VAL A 159 -3.38 3.33 4.77
CA VAL A 159 -2.09 3.88 5.20
C VAL A 159 -1.28 4.36 3.99
N ALA A 160 -1.32 3.63 2.87
CA ALA A 160 -0.70 4.08 1.62
C ALA A 160 -1.24 5.44 1.18
N ILE A 161 -2.55 5.67 1.26
CA ILE A 161 -3.19 6.95 0.93
C ILE A 161 -2.76 8.04 1.92
N ILE A 162 -2.83 7.79 3.22
CA ILE A 162 -2.47 8.78 4.25
C ILE A 162 -1.01 9.25 4.12
N VAL A 163 -0.11 8.35 3.74
CA VAL A 163 1.33 8.65 3.64
C VAL A 163 1.69 9.34 2.32
N ASN A 164 1.04 8.97 1.20
CA ASN A 164 1.47 9.37 -0.15
C ASN A 164 0.57 10.39 -0.85
N VAL A 165 -0.64 10.65 -0.34
CA VAL A 165 -1.60 11.59 -0.97
C VAL A 165 -1.57 12.94 -0.27
N ASP A 166 -1.71 14.01 -1.04
CA ASP A 166 -1.82 15.37 -0.51
C ASP A 166 -3.02 15.48 0.45
N LEU A 167 -2.84 16.22 1.56
CA LEU A 167 -3.87 16.38 2.61
C LEU A 167 -5.24 16.80 2.07
N LYS A 168 -5.25 17.62 1.01
CA LYS A 168 -6.47 18.09 0.33
C LYS A 168 -7.24 16.95 -0.35
N ASP A 169 -6.58 15.91 -0.86
CA ASP A 169 -7.19 14.85 -1.67
C ASP A 169 -7.48 13.58 -0.84
N ILE A 170 -6.99 13.53 0.40
CA ILE A 170 -7.23 12.43 1.35
C ILE A 170 -8.73 12.14 1.57
N PRO A 171 -9.62 13.13 1.80
CA PRO A 171 -11.04 12.85 2.05
C PRO A 171 -11.71 12.08 0.90
N VAL A 172 -11.46 12.49 -0.36
CA VAL A 172 -12.00 11.81 -1.55
C VAL A 172 -11.40 10.41 -1.66
N SER A 173 -10.09 10.28 -1.45
CA SER A 173 -9.36 9.02 -1.62
C SER A 173 -9.72 7.96 -0.56
N LEU A 174 -9.96 8.38 0.69
CA LEU A 174 -10.35 7.48 1.78
C LEU A 174 -11.85 7.15 1.78
N SER A 175 -12.69 7.97 1.13
CA SER A 175 -14.13 7.82 1.14
C SER A 175 -14.65 6.43 0.76
N PRO A 176 -14.08 5.67 -0.19
CA PRO A 176 -14.58 4.32 -0.51
C PRO A 176 -14.32 3.32 0.62
N PHE A 177 -13.18 3.43 1.30
CA PHE A 177 -12.82 2.54 2.41
C PHE A 177 -13.69 2.84 3.64
N ILE A 178 -13.85 4.12 3.97
CA ILE A 178 -14.73 4.55 5.07
C ILE A 178 -16.17 4.10 4.78
N ALA A 179 -16.67 4.32 3.57
CA ALA A 179 -18.01 3.90 3.18
C ALA A 179 -18.20 2.40 3.30
N THR A 180 -17.22 1.59 2.87
CA THR A 180 -17.29 0.13 2.96
C THR A 180 -17.29 -0.35 4.42
N ILE A 181 -16.45 0.24 5.28
CA ILE A 181 -16.42 -0.10 6.72
C ILE A 181 -17.76 0.22 7.37
N VAL A 182 -18.29 1.42 7.14
CA VAL A 182 -19.59 1.84 7.69
C VAL A 182 -20.72 0.97 7.14
N PHE A 183 -20.70 0.64 5.84
CA PHE A 183 -21.68 -0.26 5.22
C PHE A 183 -21.68 -1.66 5.87
N ILE A 184 -20.51 -2.23 6.14
CA ILE A 184 -20.38 -3.52 6.83
C ILE A 184 -20.90 -3.42 8.27
N ILE A 185 -20.57 -2.35 9.00
CA ILE A 185 -21.08 -2.14 10.36
C ILE A 185 -22.62 -2.03 10.35
N LEU A 186 -23.19 -1.24 9.45
CA LEU A 186 -24.65 -1.09 9.30
C LEU A 186 -25.33 -2.42 8.95
N GLY A 187 -24.74 -3.19 8.03
CA GLY A 187 -25.26 -4.48 7.63
C GLY A 187 -25.19 -5.55 8.73
N VAL A 188 -24.05 -5.64 9.42
CA VAL A 188 -23.81 -6.70 10.42
C VAL A 188 -24.46 -6.38 11.77
N GLN A 189 -24.35 -5.14 12.27
CA GLN A 189 -24.87 -4.79 13.61
C GLN A 189 -26.34 -4.39 13.60
N TYR A 190 -26.84 -3.82 12.50
CA TYR A 190 -28.17 -3.23 12.44
C TYR A 190 -29.08 -3.85 11.37
N GLU A 191 -28.60 -4.86 10.62
CA GLU A 191 -29.31 -5.49 9.50
C GLU A 191 -29.73 -4.50 8.40
N LEU A 192 -29.09 -3.32 8.34
CA LEU A 192 -29.44 -2.23 7.43
C LEU A 192 -28.74 -2.36 6.06
N TRP A 193 -28.77 -3.54 5.46
CA TRP A 193 -28.18 -3.75 4.12
C TRP A 193 -28.89 -2.92 3.03
N HIS A 194 -30.22 -2.84 3.11
CA HIS A 194 -31.07 -2.29 2.05
C HIS A 194 -31.28 -0.75 2.06
N PRO A 195 -31.00 -0.04 3.16
CA PRO A 195 -30.75 1.41 3.13
C PRO A 195 -29.27 1.78 3.30
N GLY A 196 -28.43 0.89 3.84
CA GLY A 196 -27.04 1.19 4.18
C GLY A 196 -26.15 1.51 2.99
N TRP A 197 -26.51 1.05 1.79
CA TRP A 197 -25.73 1.34 0.58
C TRP A 197 -25.63 2.84 0.28
N LEU A 198 -26.56 3.65 0.79
CA LEU A 198 -26.55 5.12 0.62
C LEU A 198 -25.27 5.76 1.15
N VAL A 199 -24.56 5.10 2.07
CA VAL A 199 -23.25 5.56 2.58
C VAL A 199 -22.23 5.72 1.44
N PHE A 200 -22.30 4.92 0.38
CA PHE A 200 -21.40 5.05 -0.78
C PHE A 200 -21.58 6.37 -1.54
N LEU A 201 -22.70 7.07 -1.37
CA LEU A 201 -22.91 8.41 -1.96
C LEU A 201 -21.98 9.47 -1.36
N ILE A 202 -21.34 9.20 -0.22
CA ILE A 202 -20.30 10.07 0.33
C ILE A 202 -19.13 10.25 -0.66
N ILE A 203 -18.87 9.27 -1.52
CA ILE A 203 -17.77 9.31 -2.49
C ILE A 203 -18.01 10.42 -3.53
N PRO A 204 -19.11 10.41 -4.31
CA PRO A 204 -19.38 11.49 -5.25
C PRO A 204 -19.66 12.83 -4.54
N MET A 205 -20.34 12.83 -3.39
CA MET A 205 -20.64 14.06 -2.64
C MET A 205 -19.36 14.77 -2.16
N ILE A 206 -18.41 14.05 -1.54
CA ILE A 206 -17.13 14.68 -1.19
C ILE A 206 -16.41 15.15 -2.45
N GLY A 207 -16.43 14.37 -3.53
CA GLY A 207 -15.82 14.76 -4.81
C GLY A 207 -16.38 16.07 -5.39
N THR A 208 -17.70 16.26 -5.35
CA THR A 208 -18.35 17.46 -5.86
C THR A 208 -17.97 18.72 -5.09
N LEU A 209 -17.68 18.62 -3.79
CA LEU A 209 -17.26 19.78 -2.97
C LEU A 209 -15.98 20.46 -3.47
N TYR A 210 -15.14 19.77 -4.23
CA TYR A 210 -13.90 20.30 -4.80
C TYR A 210 -14.11 21.12 -6.08
N HIS A 211 -15.34 21.20 -6.61
CA HIS A 211 -15.64 22.03 -7.76
C HIS A 211 -15.51 23.52 -7.44
N LYS A 212 -14.94 24.29 -8.37
CA LYS A 212 -14.72 25.73 -8.20
C LYS A 212 -16.02 26.53 -8.08
N ASN A 213 -17.06 26.13 -8.81
CA ASN A 213 -18.33 26.86 -8.87
C ASN A 213 -19.24 26.49 -7.70
N LYS A 214 -19.37 27.38 -6.70
CA LYS A 214 -20.18 27.16 -5.50
C LYS A 214 -21.67 26.92 -5.76
N VAL A 215 -22.22 27.51 -6.82
CA VAL A 215 -23.64 27.29 -7.19
C VAL A 215 -23.83 25.86 -7.71
N GLN A 216 -22.90 25.38 -8.55
CA GLN A 216 -22.94 23.99 -9.02
C GLN A 216 -22.82 23.00 -7.87
N VAL A 217 -21.90 23.25 -6.94
CA VAL A 217 -21.76 22.44 -5.72
C VAL A 217 -23.07 22.41 -4.95
N LEU A 218 -23.66 23.58 -4.66
CA LEU A 218 -24.91 23.66 -3.90
C LEU A 218 -26.06 22.89 -4.56
N VAL A 219 -26.23 23.04 -5.89
CA VAL A 219 -27.30 22.34 -6.62
C VAL A 219 -27.08 20.83 -6.63
N LEU A 220 -25.84 20.37 -6.82
CA LEU A 220 -25.50 18.95 -6.81
C LEU A 220 -25.71 18.33 -5.42
N GLU A 221 -25.19 18.94 -4.36
CA GLU A 221 -25.39 18.47 -2.99
C GLU A 221 -26.87 18.42 -2.62
N LEU A 222 -27.63 19.47 -2.92
CA LEU A 222 -29.07 19.50 -2.67
C LEU A 222 -29.80 18.39 -3.42
N SER A 223 -29.40 18.10 -4.66
CA SER A 223 -29.99 17.02 -5.44
C SER A 223 -29.70 15.63 -4.87
N TYR A 224 -28.52 15.40 -4.30
CA TYR A 224 -28.21 14.17 -3.57
C TYR A 224 -29.07 14.05 -2.31
N ILE A 225 -29.19 15.12 -1.51
CA ILE A 225 -30.01 15.13 -0.30
C ILE A 225 -31.48 14.83 -0.65
N LEU A 226 -32.03 15.50 -1.66
CA LEU A 226 -33.41 15.25 -2.12
C LEU A 226 -33.60 13.80 -2.60
N ALA A 227 -32.65 13.26 -3.36
CA ALA A 227 -32.71 11.87 -3.83
C ALA A 227 -32.63 10.86 -2.68
N ILE A 228 -31.77 11.09 -1.69
CA ILE A 228 -31.67 10.25 -0.48
C ILE A 228 -32.97 10.31 0.32
N SER A 229 -33.51 11.51 0.57
CA SER A 229 -34.78 11.68 1.28
C SER A 229 -35.93 11.00 0.55
N PHE A 230 -35.99 11.12 -0.78
CA PHE A 230 -37.00 10.45 -1.60
C PHE A 230 -36.85 8.93 -1.55
N TYR A 231 -35.63 8.41 -1.67
CA TYR A 231 -35.34 6.97 -1.59
C TYR A 231 -35.79 6.38 -0.25
N LEU A 232 -35.41 7.02 0.86
CA LEU A 232 -35.79 6.58 2.20
C LEU A 232 -37.30 6.72 2.44
N TYR A 233 -37.91 7.83 2.03
CA TYR A 233 -39.34 8.05 2.18
C TYR A 233 -40.15 6.99 1.43
N VAL A 234 -39.83 6.74 0.16
CA VAL A 234 -40.57 5.76 -0.65
C VAL A 234 -40.29 4.33 -0.18
N GLY A 235 -39.04 4.04 0.19
CA GLY A 235 -38.63 2.75 0.75
C GLY A 235 -39.37 2.41 2.04
N TYR A 236 -39.37 3.30 3.03
CA TYR A 236 -40.02 3.03 4.31
C TYR A 236 -41.54 3.16 4.28
N THR A 237 -42.10 4.06 3.47
CA THR A 237 -43.57 4.31 3.47
C THR A 237 -44.32 3.31 2.61
N TYR A 238 -43.75 2.92 1.47
CA TYR A 238 -44.44 2.11 0.45
C TYR A 238 -43.79 0.75 0.21
N ASP A 239 -42.66 0.45 0.86
CA ASP A 239 -41.84 -0.75 0.62
C ASP A 239 -41.43 -0.94 -0.86
N LYS A 240 -41.29 0.19 -1.57
CA LYS A 240 -40.96 0.22 -3.01
C LYS A 240 -39.61 0.89 -3.25
N TRP A 241 -38.56 0.29 -2.71
CA TRP A 241 -37.18 0.76 -2.82
C TRP A 241 -36.72 0.99 -4.26
N TYR A 242 -37.16 0.16 -5.21
CA TYR A 242 -36.85 0.33 -6.64
C TYR A 242 -37.42 1.63 -7.21
N LEU A 243 -38.61 2.06 -6.79
CA LEU A 243 -39.17 3.37 -7.18
C LEU A 243 -38.42 4.50 -6.50
N GLY A 244 -38.02 4.32 -5.23
CA GLY A 244 -37.17 5.27 -4.53
C GLY A 244 -35.85 5.50 -5.27
N ALA A 245 -35.26 4.45 -5.85
CA ALA A 245 -33.99 4.52 -6.55
C ALA A 245 -34.05 5.41 -7.81
N ILE A 246 -35.23 5.60 -8.40
CA ILE A 246 -35.45 6.52 -9.53
C ILE A 246 -35.10 7.96 -9.15
N GLY A 247 -35.19 8.33 -7.86
CA GLY A 247 -34.78 9.64 -7.37
C GLY A 247 -33.32 9.99 -7.67
N PHE A 248 -32.43 8.99 -7.79
CA PHE A 248 -31.02 9.20 -8.13
C PHE A 248 -30.76 9.60 -9.59
N ILE A 249 -31.78 9.56 -10.45
CA ILE A 249 -31.71 10.17 -11.79
C ILE A 249 -31.49 11.68 -11.67
N LEU A 250 -31.99 12.32 -10.61
CA LEU A 250 -31.85 13.77 -10.40
C LEU A 250 -30.39 14.23 -10.26
N PRO A 251 -29.59 13.75 -9.28
CA PRO A 251 -28.18 14.13 -9.16
C PRO A 251 -27.36 13.73 -10.38
N PHE A 252 -27.68 12.60 -11.01
CA PHE A 252 -27.02 12.18 -12.26
C PHE A 252 -27.29 13.16 -13.41
N SER A 253 -28.53 13.58 -13.58
CA SER A 253 -28.94 14.53 -14.63
C SER A 253 -28.27 15.89 -14.43
N PHE A 254 -28.23 16.41 -13.20
CA PHE A 254 -27.51 17.65 -12.92
C PHE A 254 -26.01 17.53 -13.13
N SER A 255 -25.41 16.38 -12.80
CA SER A 255 -23.99 16.13 -13.04
C SER A 255 -23.63 16.20 -14.53
N ILE A 256 -24.52 15.73 -15.41
CA ILE A 256 -24.36 15.86 -16.87
C ILE A 256 -24.56 17.31 -17.32
N ILE A 257 -25.63 17.98 -16.87
CA ILE A 257 -25.96 19.36 -17.27
C ILE A 257 -24.84 20.34 -16.91
N PHE A 258 -24.26 20.19 -15.71
CA PHE A 258 -23.15 21.03 -15.26
C PHE A 258 -21.79 20.64 -15.85
N GLY A 259 -21.74 19.61 -16.70
CA GLY A 259 -20.52 19.16 -17.37
C GLY A 259 -19.50 18.55 -16.42
N VAL A 260 -19.93 18.09 -15.24
CA VAL A 260 -19.10 17.29 -14.31
C VAL A 260 -18.78 15.95 -14.97
N ILE A 261 -19.79 15.34 -15.59
CA ILE A 261 -19.64 14.12 -16.38
C ILE A 261 -19.57 14.52 -17.85
N LYS A 262 -18.38 14.38 -18.47
CA LYS A 262 -18.20 14.52 -19.92
C LYS A 262 -18.15 13.15 -20.56
N ILE A 263 -19.23 12.78 -21.23
CA ILE A 263 -19.28 11.55 -22.03
C ILE A 263 -18.64 11.88 -23.39
N THR A 264 -17.40 11.46 -23.56
CA THR A 264 -16.71 11.54 -24.86
C THR A 264 -16.60 10.13 -25.41
N VAL A 265 -17.18 9.91 -26.58
CA VAL A 265 -17.13 8.63 -27.29
C VAL A 265 -16.19 8.83 -28.47
N ASP A 266 -14.88 8.72 -28.22
CA ASP A 266 -13.89 8.69 -29.28
C ASP A 266 -13.57 7.24 -29.66
N ILE A 267 -14.41 6.65 -30.50
CA ILE A 267 -14.17 5.31 -31.08
C ILE A 267 -13.23 5.50 -32.28
N ARG A 268 -12.06 6.09 -32.06
CA ARG A 268 -11.02 6.20 -33.09
C ARG A 268 -10.34 4.84 -33.24
N ASN A 269 -10.85 4.02 -34.16
CA ASN A 269 -10.26 2.86 -34.84
C ASN A 269 -9.32 1.90 -34.05
N ASP A 270 -9.28 1.96 -32.72
CA ASP A 270 -8.44 1.12 -31.89
C ASP A 270 -9.17 -0.21 -31.67
N LYS A 271 -8.66 -1.24 -32.34
CA LYS A 271 -9.16 -2.61 -32.23
C LYS A 271 -9.07 -3.09 -30.78
N LYS A 272 -8.04 -2.71 -30.02
CA LYS A 272 -7.87 -3.10 -28.62
C LYS A 272 -8.94 -2.47 -27.73
N ALA A 273 -9.23 -1.19 -27.93
CA ALA A 273 -10.29 -0.50 -27.19
C ALA A 273 -11.67 -1.12 -27.43
N ARG A 274 -12.01 -1.46 -28.68
CA ARG A 274 -13.29 -2.13 -28.98
C ARG A 274 -13.40 -3.51 -28.33
N ILE A 275 -12.33 -4.31 -28.38
CA ILE A 275 -12.29 -5.62 -27.73
C ILE A 275 -12.45 -5.47 -26.21
N PHE A 276 -11.75 -4.51 -25.61
CA PHE A 276 -11.82 -4.25 -24.18
C PHE A 276 -13.24 -3.83 -23.75
N VAL A 277 -13.87 -2.88 -24.44
CA VAL A 277 -15.24 -2.46 -24.14
C VAL A 277 -16.22 -3.64 -24.29
N GLY A 278 -16.08 -4.45 -25.33
CA GLY A 278 -16.89 -5.65 -25.52
C GLY A 278 -16.73 -6.66 -24.38
N LEU A 279 -15.50 -6.88 -23.91
CA LEU A 279 -15.23 -7.73 -22.74
C LEU A 279 -15.83 -7.16 -21.45
N VAL A 280 -15.69 -5.86 -21.21
CA VAL A 280 -16.30 -5.21 -20.03
C VAL A 280 -17.81 -5.41 -20.03
N LEU A 281 -18.48 -5.20 -21.17
CA LEU A 281 -19.93 -5.43 -21.29
C LEU A 281 -20.30 -6.90 -21.06
N ALA A 282 -19.52 -7.84 -21.61
CA ALA A 282 -19.74 -9.27 -21.39
C ALA A 282 -19.54 -9.68 -19.92
N ILE A 283 -18.55 -9.13 -19.23
CA ILE A 283 -18.27 -9.38 -17.81
C ILE A 283 -19.40 -8.81 -16.94
N ILE A 284 -19.88 -7.59 -17.23
CA ILE A 284 -21.02 -6.99 -16.52
C ILE A 284 -22.28 -7.83 -16.75
N PHE A 285 -22.54 -8.25 -17.99
CA PHE A 285 -23.66 -9.13 -18.29
C PHE A 285 -23.55 -10.45 -17.52
N LEU A 286 -22.37 -11.07 -17.49
CA LEU A 286 -22.13 -12.31 -16.75
C LEU A 286 -22.36 -12.11 -15.25
N PHE A 287 -21.93 -11.01 -14.65
CA PHE A 287 -22.19 -10.68 -13.24
C PHE A 287 -23.69 -10.68 -12.93
N PHE A 288 -24.49 -9.97 -13.73
CA PHE A 288 -25.95 -9.93 -13.54
C PHE A 288 -26.62 -11.27 -13.85
N ALA A 289 -26.16 -11.99 -14.87
CA ALA A 289 -26.68 -13.31 -15.22
C ALA A 289 -26.47 -14.33 -14.08
N LEU A 290 -25.29 -14.32 -13.43
CA LEU A 290 -25.00 -15.16 -12.27
C LEU A 290 -25.80 -14.71 -11.03
N GLY A 291 -25.90 -13.39 -10.80
CA GLY A 291 -26.66 -12.82 -9.68
C GLY A 291 -28.14 -13.15 -9.74
N PHE A 292 -28.81 -12.88 -10.85
CA PHE A 292 -30.24 -13.14 -11.01
C PHE A 292 -30.57 -14.61 -11.33
N GLY A 293 -29.74 -15.29 -12.14
CA GLY A 293 -30.01 -16.64 -12.61
C GLY A 293 -29.72 -17.73 -11.57
N LEU A 294 -28.65 -17.57 -10.79
CA LEU A 294 -28.21 -18.56 -9.79
C LEU A 294 -28.31 -18.06 -8.34
N HIS A 295 -28.94 -16.89 -8.12
CA HIS A 295 -28.93 -16.19 -6.84
C HIS A 295 -27.50 -15.97 -6.29
N GLY A 296 -26.53 -15.85 -7.19
CA GLY A 296 -25.10 -15.94 -6.88
C GLY A 296 -24.45 -14.66 -6.36
N TRP A 297 -25.21 -13.68 -5.85
CA TRP A 297 -24.70 -12.34 -5.52
C TRP A 297 -23.46 -12.34 -4.62
N VAL A 298 -23.38 -13.30 -3.70
CA VAL A 298 -22.28 -13.41 -2.72
C VAL A 298 -20.94 -13.74 -3.37
N TRP A 299 -20.94 -14.47 -4.49
CA TRP A 299 -19.71 -14.92 -5.16
C TRP A 299 -19.55 -14.39 -6.59
N ALA A 300 -20.65 -13.96 -7.23
CA ALA A 300 -20.66 -13.47 -8.61
C ALA A 300 -19.82 -12.22 -8.82
N TRP A 301 -19.67 -11.36 -7.80
CA TRP A 301 -18.87 -10.14 -7.88
C TRP A 301 -17.40 -10.40 -8.24
N GLN A 302 -16.87 -11.60 -7.94
CA GLN A 302 -15.49 -11.98 -8.29
C GLN A 302 -15.23 -11.89 -9.81
N VAL A 303 -16.27 -12.07 -10.64
CA VAL A 303 -16.20 -11.92 -12.10
C VAL A 303 -15.80 -10.49 -12.51
N LEU A 304 -16.10 -9.48 -11.70
CA LEU A 304 -15.71 -8.10 -11.97
C LEU A 304 -14.18 -7.89 -11.92
N LEU A 305 -13.45 -8.75 -11.20
CA LEU A 305 -11.98 -8.72 -11.17
C LEU A 305 -11.36 -9.09 -12.53
N LEU A 306 -12.15 -9.68 -13.45
CA LEU A 306 -11.72 -9.93 -14.82
C LEU A 306 -11.57 -8.64 -15.64
N ILE A 307 -12.21 -7.54 -15.24
CA ILE A 307 -12.08 -6.24 -15.94
C ILE A 307 -10.64 -5.71 -15.90
N PRO A 308 -10.02 -5.49 -14.72
CA PRO A 308 -8.64 -5.04 -14.66
C PRO A 308 -7.67 -6.09 -15.24
N MET A 309 -7.95 -7.39 -15.08
CA MET A 309 -7.14 -8.43 -15.73
C MET A 309 -7.18 -8.33 -17.26
N ALA A 310 -8.36 -8.14 -17.85
CA ALA A 310 -8.52 -7.95 -19.29
C ALA A 310 -7.80 -6.68 -19.77
N ALA A 311 -7.81 -5.60 -18.98
CA ALA A 311 -7.07 -4.38 -19.29
C ALA A 311 -5.56 -4.67 -19.38
N ILE A 312 -4.98 -5.34 -18.38
CA ILE A 312 -3.56 -5.70 -18.35
C ILE A 312 -3.21 -6.59 -19.56
N ILE A 313 -4.03 -7.60 -19.87
CA ILE A 313 -3.78 -8.53 -20.99
C ILE A 313 -3.78 -7.81 -22.35
N ILE A 314 -4.64 -6.80 -22.52
CA ILE A 314 -4.84 -6.12 -23.80
C ILE A 314 -3.83 -4.98 -24.01
N TYR A 315 -3.57 -4.19 -22.97
CA TYR A 315 -2.79 -2.96 -23.06
C TYR A 315 -1.33 -3.13 -22.64
N ASP A 316 -1.05 -4.00 -21.66
CA ASP A 316 0.29 -4.21 -21.15
C ASP A 316 0.94 -5.47 -21.73
N LYS A 317 2.26 -5.61 -21.55
CA LYS A 317 2.94 -6.88 -21.81
C LYS A 317 2.46 -7.88 -20.76
N LEU A 318 1.97 -9.02 -21.20
CA LEU A 318 1.48 -10.07 -20.31
C LEU A 318 2.58 -10.48 -19.33
N ARG A 319 2.37 -10.12 -18.06
CA ARG A 319 3.20 -10.50 -16.92
C ARG A 319 2.32 -11.18 -15.90
N PHE A 320 2.69 -12.38 -15.49
CA PHE A 320 1.90 -13.16 -14.55
C PHE A 320 1.85 -12.47 -13.18
N THR A 321 2.93 -11.81 -12.79
CA THR A 321 3.01 -10.93 -11.61
C THR A 321 1.90 -9.89 -11.53
N SER A 322 1.53 -9.27 -12.65
CA SER A 322 0.47 -8.25 -12.68
C SER A 322 -0.94 -8.82 -12.50
N LEU A 323 -1.14 -10.10 -12.81
CA LEU A 323 -2.43 -10.80 -12.69
C LEU A 323 -2.63 -11.46 -11.32
N MET A 324 -1.53 -11.80 -10.63
CA MET A 324 -1.59 -12.55 -9.37
C MET A 324 -2.44 -11.90 -8.28
N PRO A 325 -2.43 -10.57 -8.04
CA PRO A 325 -3.28 -9.97 -7.03
C PRO A 325 -4.77 -10.29 -7.23
N PHE A 326 -5.26 -10.25 -8.48
CA PHE A 326 -6.66 -10.57 -8.80
C PHE A 326 -6.95 -12.05 -8.62
N ILE A 327 -6.05 -12.92 -9.11
CA ILE A 327 -6.18 -14.38 -8.98
C ILE A 327 -6.15 -14.79 -7.51
N SER A 328 -5.27 -14.22 -6.70
CA SER A 328 -5.18 -14.46 -5.26
C SER A 328 -6.47 -14.08 -4.54
N VAL A 329 -7.11 -12.95 -4.88
CA VAL A 329 -8.40 -12.56 -4.29
C VAL A 329 -9.51 -13.53 -4.70
N ILE A 330 -9.56 -13.93 -5.99
CA ILE A 330 -10.55 -14.92 -6.47
C ILE A 330 -10.38 -16.25 -5.73
N LEU A 331 -9.15 -16.74 -5.58
CA LEU A 331 -8.87 -17.97 -4.85
C LEU A 331 -9.19 -17.84 -3.37
N PHE A 332 -8.81 -16.73 -2.74
CA PHE A 332 -9.11 -16.45 -1.33
C PHE A 332 -10.62 -16.54 -1.06
N PHE A 333 -11.43 -15.80 -1.84
CA PHE A 333 -12.88 -15.80 -1.65
C PHE A 333 -13.54 -17.11 -2.07
N SER A 334 -13.10 -17.75 -3.16
CA SER A 334 -13.69 -19.01 -3.62
C SER A 334 -13.41 -20.15 -2.64
N ILE A 335 -12.17 -20.29 -2.16
CA ILE A 335 -11.80 -21.31 -1.17
C ILE A 335 -12.48 -21.01 0.18
N GLY A 336 -12.45 -19.75 0.61
CA GLY A 336 -13.07 -19.34 1.86
C GLY A 336 -14.58 -19.56 1.86
N TYR A 337 -15.29 -19.13 0.81
CA TYR A 337 -16.75 -19.17 0.76
C TYR A 337 -17.30 -20.57 0.50
N PHE A 338 -16.83 -21.27 -0.54
CA PHE A 338 -17.42 -22.56 -0.93
C PHE A 338 -16.99 -23.72 -0.04
N PHE A 339 -15.82 -23.63 0.61
CA PHE A 339 -15.29 -24.70 1.46
C PHE A 339 -15.23 -24.30 2.93
N THR A 340 -15.64 -23.09 3.32
CA THR A 340 -15.49 -22.54 4.68
C THR A 340 -14.03 -22.50 5.17
N LEU A 341 -13.07 -22.50 4.24
CA LEU A 341 -11.63 -22.60 4.53
C LEU A 341 -10.95 -21.22 4.57
N PHE A 342 -11.59 -20.20 5.16
CA PHE A 342 -10.98 -18.87 5.24
C PHE A 342 -9.62 -18.89 5.96
N HIS A 343 -9.47 -19.77 6.93
CA HIS A 343 -8.24 -20.03 7.68
C HIS A 343 -7.06 -20.54 6.83
N LEU A 344 -7.31 -21.15 5.66
CA LEU A 344 -6.26 -21.56 4.70
C LEU A 344 -6.21 -20.67 3.46
N SER A 345 -7.34 -20.08 3.09
CA SER A 345 -7.51 -19.33 1.84
C SER A 345 -6.53 -18.16 1.70
N TRP A 346 -6.07 -17.57 2.80
CA TRP A 346 -5.09 -16.47 2.79
C TRP A 346 -3.75 -16.88 2.17
N LEU A 347 -3.43 -18.18 2.14
CA LEU A 347 -2.25 -18.72 1.45
C LEU A 347 -2.26 -18.39 -0.05
N ALA A 348 -3.43 -18.12 -0.64
CA ALA A 348 -3.53 -17.66 -2.03
C ALA A 348 -2.73 -16.38 -2.28
N PHE A 349 -2.54 -15.52 -1.28
CA PHE A 349 -1.73 -14.30 -1.43
C PHE A 349 -0.23 -14.59 -1.55
N LEU A 350 0.24 -15.79 -1.17
CA LEU A 350 1.64 -16.21 -1.39
C LEU A 350 1.97 -16.43 -2.87
N LEU A 351 0.95 -16.57 -3.74
CA LEU A 351 1.16 -16.65 -5.19
C LEU A 351 1.79 -15.36 -5.75
N ILE A 352 1.52 -14.20 -5.15
CA ILE A 352 2.05 -12.91 -5.61
C ILE A 352 3.59 -12.90 -5.58
N PRO A 353 4.25 -13.10 -4.43
CA PRO A 353 5.72 -13.15 -4.40
C PRO A 353 6.28 -14.40 -5.10
N LEU A 354 5.61 -15.55 -5.03
CA LEU A 354 6.10 -16.79 -5.65
C LEU A 354 6.25 -16.64 -7.17
N VAL A 355 5.21 -16.15 -7.84
CA VAL A 355 5.23 -15.92 -9.29
C VAL A 355 6.21 -14.80 -9.66
N ALA A 356 6.36 -13.78 -8.81
CA ALA A 356 7.38 -12.76 -9.02
C ALA A 356 8.80 -13.31 -9.03
N VAL A 357 9.12 -14.26 -8.16
CA VAL A 357 10.42 -14.92 -8.19
C VAL A 357 10.58 -15.78 -9.45
N ILE A 358 9.56 -16.58 -9.80
CA ILE A 358 9.61 -17.48 -10.96
C ILE A 358 9.71 -16.70 -12.28
N GLU A 359 9.02 -15.57 -12.42
CA GLU A 359 9.03 -14.76 -13.65
C GLU A 359 10.35 -13.99 -13.85
N ASN A 360 11.08 -13.70 -12.76
CA ASN A 360 12.35 -12.98 -12.79
C ASN A 360 13.60 -13.88 -12.63
N ALA A 361 13.40 -15.20 -12.44
CA ALA A 361 14.45 -16.22 -12.45
C ALA A 361 14.71 -16.70 -13.89
#